data_AF-A0AA41R1C9-F1
#
_entry.id   AF-A0AA41R1C9-F1
#
_cell.length_a   1.000
_cell.length_b   1.000
_cell.length_c   1.000
_cell.angle_alpha   90.00
_cell.angle_beta   90.00
_cell.angle_gamma   90.00
#
_symmetry.space_group_name_H-M   'P 1'
#
loop_
_entity.id
_entity.type
_entity.pdbx_description
1 polymer ?
#
loop_
_entity_poly.entity_id
_entity_poly.type
_entity_poly.pdbx_seq_one_letter_code
_entity_poly.pdbx_strand_id
1 'polypeptide(L)'
;MSSGSRFGDWATAGVLALMAFAAAGVMNSAGEQSEPRHATATPAPMTCGSCHTDYDGLLAEDHPKISGDTVGACLDCHPTDRASRSARNLLSARLHPAHLPPKGDLDCEHCHTWRAAEHFGLAGVTDDNRGAPTAEDMQWMRAGMLTWVGSGFLDHLHARAGIGCADCHGRRLPPAETTLTNEQCLACHGPLEKLVERSTPSDFADRNPHQSHLGEIACTVCHKAHMASSVYCLGCHRNFEMTIPGGQ
;
A
#
# COMPACT_ATOMS: atom_id res chain seq x y z
N MET A 1 -69.26 -42.51 11.12
CA MET A 1 -68.80 -42.94 12.46
C MET A 1 -67.75 -41.92 12.88
N SER A 2 -68.18 -40.92 13.67
CA SER A 2 -67.80 -40.76 15.09
C SER A 2 -66.33 -40.35 15.24
N SER A 3 -65.93 -39.27 15.90
CA SER A 3 -66.62 -38.27 16.74
C SER A 3 -65.55 -37.37 17.34
N GLY A 4 -65.86 -36.07 17.46
CA GLY A 4 -65.43 -35.19 18.55
C GLY A 4 -63.99 -34.68 18.48
N SER A 5 -63.64 -33.45 18.89
CA SER A 5 -64.35 -32.34 19.56
C SER A 5 -63.25 -31.30 19.86
N ARG A 6 -63.44 -30.01 20.08
CA ARG A 6 -64.48 -28.98 19.90
C ARG A 6 -63.78 -27.66 20.28
N PHE A 7 -64.10 -26.58 19.57
CA PHE A 7 -63.81 -25.20 19.95
C PHE A 7 -64.80 -24.69 21.04
N GLY A 8 -64.42 -23.58 21.70
CA GLY A 8 -65.26 -22.67 22.52
C GLY A 8 -65.02 -22.79 24.03
N ASP A 9 -65.03 -21.75 24.88
CA ASP A 9 -65.47 -20.35 24.75
C ASP A 9 -64.83 -19.48 25.88
N TRP A 10 -64.37 -18.26 25.60
CA TRP A 10 -64.94 -16.93 25.94
C TRP A 10 -65.21 -16.60 27.42
N ALA A 11 -64.74 -15.40 27.79
CA ALA A 11 -65.40 -14.36 28.60
C ALA A 11 -64.69 -13.90 29.89
N THR A 12 -64.27 -12.62 29.85
CA THR A 12 -64.45 -11.55 30.88
C THR A 12 -63.74 -11.73 32.24
N ALA A 13 -63.17 -10.75 32.92
CA ALA A 13 -62.96 -9.31 32.82
C ALA A 13 -61.78 -9.02 33.80
N GLY A 14 -60.80 -8.19 33.46
CA GLY A 14 -60.80 -6.79 33.88
C GLY A 14 -60.17 -6.57 35.26
N VAL A 15 -58.88 -6.17 35.30
CA VAL A 15 -58.36 -5.19 36.27
C VAL A 15 -57.25 -4.40 35.58
N LEU A 16 -57.46 -3.09 35.47
CA LEU A 16 -56.48 -2.08 35.10
C LEU A 16 -55.28 -2.10 36.07
N ALA A 17 -54.07 -2.13 35.53
CA ALA A 17 -52.93 -1.49 36.16
C ALA A 17 -52.12 -0.79 35.05
N LEU A 18 -52.38 0.50 34.86
CA LEU A 18 -51.50 1.39 34.11
C LEU A 18 -50.15 1.44 34.85
N MET A 19 -49.14 0.76 34.33
CA MET A 19 -47.75 1.13 34.59
C MET A 19 -47.30 2.06 33.47
N ALA A 20 -47.27 3.35 33.80
CA ALA A 20 -46.61 4.38 33.01
C ALA A 20 -45.11 4.07 32.96
N PHE A 21 -44.65 3.48 31.86
CA PHE A 21 -43.24 3.52 31.51
C PHE A 21 -42.94 4.91 30.97
N ALA A 22 -42.24 5.70 31.79
CA ALA A 22 -41.64 6.94 31.38
C ALA A 22 -40.68 6.67 30.21
N ALA A 23 -41.02 7.19 29.03
CA ALA A 23 -40.09 7.31 27.92
C ALA A 23 -39.03 8.35 28.31
N ALA A 24 -37.92 7.88 28.88
CA ALA A 24 -36.70 8.67 28.93
C ALA A 24 -36.20 8.81 27.49
N GLY A 25 -36.47 9.97 26.88
CA GLY A 25 -35.94 10.34 25.58
C GLY A 25 -34.42 10.28 25.63
N VAL A 26 -33.85 9.36 24.84
CA VAL A 26 -32.46 9.48 24.42
C VAL A 26 -32.45 10.65 23.44
N MET A 27 -31.99 11.82 23.91
CA MET A 27 -31.67 12.92 23.03
C MET A 27 -30.60 12.44 22.05
N ASN A 28 -30.99 12.38 20.79
CA ASN A 28 -30.13 12.26 19.63
C ASN A 28 -29.22 13.49 19.59
N SER A 29 -28.03 13.41 20.19
CA SER A 29 -26.92 14.29 19.84
C SER A 29 -26.48 13.93 18.43
N ALA A 30 -27.07 14.65 17.47
CA ALA A 30 -26.56 14.75 16.13
C ALA A 30 -25.05 15.03 16.25
N GLY A 31 -24.23 14.15 15.65
CA GLY A 31 -22.80 14.31 15.64
C GLY A 31 -22.44 15.71 15.14
N GLU A 32 -21.60 16.39 15.91
CA GLU A 32 -20.82 17.53 15.46
C GLU A 32 -20.29 17.22 14.05
N GLN A 33 -20.86 17.91 13.07
CA GLN A 33 -20.27 18.00 11.75
C GLN A 33 -18.95 18.73 11.96
N SER A 34 -17.84 18.00 11.86
CA SER A 34 -16.51 18.59 11.83
C SER A 34 -16.48 19.62 10.71
N GLU A 35 -16.36 20.89 11.06
CA GLU A 35 -16.20 22.00 10.12
C GLU A 35 -15.07 21.68 9.12
N PRO A 36 -15.19 22.12 7.84
CA PRO A 36 -14.09 21.99 6.90
C PRO A 36 -12.92 22.79 7.46
N ARG A 37 -11.83 22.08 7.83
CA ARG A 37 -10.57 22.72 8.21
C ARG A 37 -10.22 23.70 7.12
N HIS A 38 -10.33 24.98 7.47
CA HIS A 38 -9.86 26.06 6.60
C HIS A 38 -8.43 25.73 6.23
N ALA A 39 -8.10 25.86 4.95
CA ALA A 39 -6.75 25.80 4.44
C ALA A 39 -5.94 26.90 5.13
N THR A 40 -5.39 26.56 6.30
CA THR A 40 -4.45 27.38 7.03
C THR A 40 -3.10 27.22 6.33
N ALA A 41 -2.37 28.33 6.24
CA ALA A 41 -1.14 28.49 5.48
C ALA A 41 -0.25 27.24 5.50
N THR A 42 0.32 26.89 4.34
CA THR A 42 1.29 25.81 4.20
C THR A 42 2.36 25.95 5.29
N PRO A 43 2.47 25.00 6.24
CA PRO A 43 3.52 25.05 7.24
C PRO A 43 4.88 25.09 6.54
N ALA A 44 5.85 25.81 7.12
CA ALA A 44 7.20 25.85 6.59
C ALA A 44 7.72 24.41 6.41
N PRO A 45 8.43 24.10 5.30
CA PRO A 45 8.92 22.75 5.06
C PRO A 45 9.78 22.31 6.25
N MET A 46 9.43 21.17 6.82
CA MET A 46 10.18 20.57 7.93
C MET A 46 11.60 20.27 7.47
N THR A 47 12.58 20.63 8.29
CA THR A 47 13.97 20.24 8.06
C THR A 47 14.28 18.98 8.85
N CYS A 48 15.14 18.12 8.31
CA CYS A 48 15.63 16.93 8.99
C CYS A 48 16.32 17.29 10.32
N GLY A 49 16.96 18.46 10.37
CA GLY A 49 17.63 19.01 11.54
C GLY A 49 16.72 19.24 12.76
N SER A 50 15.40 19.32 12.57
CA SER A 50 14.48 19.45 13.69
C SER A 50 14.36 18.19 14.55
N CYS A 51 14.71 17.02 13.99
CA CYS A 51 14.67 15.72 14.68
C CYS A 51 16.03 14.99 14.68
N HIS A 52 16.88 15.22 13.68
CA HIS A 52 18.21 14.64 13.55
C HIS A 52 19.27 15.72 13.78
N THR A 53 19.92 15.70 14.94
CA THR A 53 20.95 16.69 15.32
C THR A 53 22.25 16.54 14.54
N ASP A 54 22.51 15.35 14.02
CA ASP A 54 23.56 15.02 13.06
C ASP A 54 23.07 13.87 12.16
N TYR A 55 23.81 13.61 11.08
CA TYR A 55 23.53 12.49 10.18
C TYR A 55 24.54 11.36 10.33
N ASP A 56 25.42 11.47 11.33
CA ASP A 56 26.47 10.49 11.58
C ASP A 56 25.80 9.22 12.12
N GLY A 57 25.98 8.10 11.42
CA GLY A 57 25.29 6.83 11.73
C GLY A 57 23.91 6.66 11.08
N LEU A 58 23.35 7.69 10.45
CA LEU A 58 22.17 7.56 9.55
C LEU A 58 22.61 7.28 8.11
N LEU A 59 23.75 7.85 7.72
CA LEU A 59 24.36 7.68 6.42
C LEU A 59 25.44 6.58 6.48
N ALA A 60 25.73 5.97 5.34
CA ALA A 60 26.82 4.99 5.25
C ALA A 60 28.17 5.65 5.58
N GLU A 61 29.13 4.88 6.09
CA GLU A 61 30.45 5.40 6.51
C GLU A 61 31.22 6.10 5.37
N ASP A 62 30.98 5.67 4.13
CA ASP A 62 31.59 6.22 2.92
C ASP A 62 30.76 7.33 2.27
N HIS A 63 29.65 7.74 2.88
CA HIS A 63 28.79 8.79 2.35
C HIS A 63 29.51 10.15 2.37
N PRO A 64 29.52 10.91 1.26
CA PRO A 64 30.08 12.26 1.25
C PRO A 64 29.39 13.16 2.27
N LYS A 65 30.14 14.10 2.87
CA LYS A 65 29.53 15.10 3.75
C LYS A 65 28.49 15.91 2.98
N ILE A 66 27.29 16.00 3.52
CA ILE A 66 26.21 16.83 2.99
C ILE A 66 26.19 18.18 3.70
N SER A 67 25.77 19.21 2.98
CA SER A 67 25.53 20.54 3.53
C SER A 67 24.07 20.88 3.29
N GLY A 68 23.26 20.87 4.35
CA GLY A 68 21.83 21.14 4.29
C GLY A 68 21.02 20.12 5.07
N ASP A 69 19.82 20.52 5.48
CA ASP A 69 18.90 19.73 6.29
C ASP A 69 17.51 19.63 5.66
N THR A 70 17.41 19.85 4.35
CA THR A 70 16.17 19.67 3.59
C THR A 70 16.30 18.45 2.68
N VAL A 71 15.17 17.89 2.25
CA VAL A 71 15.15 16.80 1.25
C VAL A 71 15.88 17.21 -0.03
N GLY A 72 15.80 18.49 -0.42
CA GLY A 72 16.49 19.04 -1.60
C GLY A 72 18.01 18.81 -1.57
N ALA A 73 18.65 19.03 -0.43
CA ALA A 73 20.10 18.82 -0.29
C ALA A 73 20.52 17.37 -0.55
N CYS A 74 19.65 16.41 -0.22
CA CYS A 74 19.88 14.99 -0.49
C CYS A 74 19.69 14.68 -1.98
N LEU A 75 18.67 15.28 -2.62
CA LEU A 75 18.31 15.02 -4.01
C LEU A 75 19.36 15.49 -5.02
N ASP A 76 20.22 16.43 -4.65
CA ASP A 76 21.36 16.87 -5.48
C ASP A 76 22.27 15.70 -5.88
N CYS A 77 22.43 14.71 -4.98
CA CYS A 77 23.18 13.48 -5.24
C CYS A 77 22.28 12.25 -5.47
N HIS A 78 21.04 12.29 -4.97
CA HIS A 78 20.08 11.19 -5.03
C HIS A 78 18.81 11.54 -5.84
N PRO A 79 18.93 11.79 -7.16
CA PRO A 79 17.81 12.27 -7.97
C PRO A 79 16.71 11.20 -8.14
N THR A 80 15.47 11.54 -7.80
CA THR A 80 14.32 10.60 -7.77
C THR A 80 13.65 10.38 -9.14
N ASP A 81 14.19 10.96 -10.20
CA ASP A 81 13.71 10.82 -11.58
C ASP A 81 14.36 9.64 -12.33
N ARG A 82 15.35 8.99 -11.73
CA ARG A 82 16.04 7.82 -12.28
C ARG A 82 15.64 6.56 -11.51
N ALA A 83 15.51 5.46 -12.24
CA ALA A 83 15.36 4.12 -11.66
C ALA A 83 16.51 3.86 -10.67
N SER A 84 16.19 3.34 -9.48
CA SER A 84 17.14 2.98 -8.42
C SER A 84 18.16 1.91 -8.86
N ARG A 85 17.91 1.26 -10.02
CA ARG A 85 18.81 0.33 -10.74
C ARG A 85 20.26 0.78 -10.89
N SER A 86 20.55 2.07 -10.73
CA SER A 86 21.93 2.56 -10.61
C SER A 86 22.59 2.27 -9.26
N ALA A 87 22.07 1.34 -8.44
CA ALA A 87 22.65 0.80 -7.18
C ALA A 87 23.11 1.83 -6.12
N ARG A 88 22.91 3.14 -6.36
CA ARG A 88 23.44 4.24 -5.56
C ARG A 88 22.36 5.25 -5.17
N ASN A 89 21.14 5.13 -5.71
CA ASN A 89 20.01 5.91 -5.23
C ASN A 89 19.03 5.03 -4.45
N LEU A 90 19.34 4.82 -3.17
CA LEU A 90 18.49 4.12 -2.21
C LEU A 90 17.74 5.09 -1.30
N LEU A 91 17.75 6.39 -1.59
CA LEU A 91 17.23 7.41 -0.68
C LEU A 91 15.76 7.16 -0.35
N SER A 92 14.91 7.01 -1.38
CA SER A 92 13.48 6.72 -1.19
C SER A 92 13.24 5.39 -0.46
N ALA A 93 14.01 4.35 -0.82
CA ALA A 93 13.94 3.02 -0.23
C ALA A 93 14.42 2.95 1.24
N ARG A 94 15.14 3.97 1.70
CA ARG A 94 15.61 4.08 3.09
C ARG A 94 14.79 5.06 3.92
N LEU A 95 14.44 6.23 3.36
CA LEU A 95 13.70 7.26 4.08
C LEU A 95 12.29 6.78 4.46
N HIS A 96 11.51 6.28 3.50
CA HIS A 96 10.13 5.91 3.76
C HIS A 96 10.01 4.80 4.83
N PRO A 97 10.73 3.66 4.77
CA PRO A 97 10.60 2.65 5.81
C PRO A 97 11.15 3.08 7.18
N ALA A 98 12.01 4.10 7.25
CA ALA A 98 12.51 4.63 8.51
C ALA A 98 11.53 5.59 9.19
N HIS A 99 10.72 6.32 8.41
CA HIS A 99 9.87 7.39 8.93
C HIS A 99 8.37 7.05 8.92
N LEU A 100 7.95 6.09 8.09
CA LEU A 100 6.57 5.63 8.05
C LEU A 100 6.34 4.46 9.01
N PRO A 101 5.09 4.23 9.44
CA PRO A 101 4.71 3.03 10.19
C PRO A 101 5.14 1.76 9.44
N PRO A 102 5.60 0.71 10.14
CA PRO A 102 5.53 0.53 11.59
C PRO A 102 6.75 1.06 12.37
N LYS A 103 7.80 1.57 11.70
CA LYS A 103 9.04 1.99 12.39
C LYS A 103 9.04 3.45 12.81
N GLY A 104 8.46 4.33 11.99
CA GLY A 104 8.24 5.73 12.31
C GLY A 104 6.75 6.05 12.45
N ASP A 105 6.47 7.34 12.64
CA ASP A 105 5.14 7.88 12.93
C ASP A 105 4.82 9.13 12.08
N LEU A 106 5.63 9.46 11.08
CA LEU A 106 5.40 10.62 10.25
C LEU A 106 4.30 10.35 9.22
N ASP A 107 3.39 11.33 9.07
CA ASP A 107 2.47 11.37 7.94
C ASP A 107 3.18 11.81 6.65
N CYS A 108 2.62 11.41 5.51
CA CYS A 108 3.19 11.68 4.18
C CYS A 108 3.43 13.18 3.95
N GLU A 109 2.52 14.02 4.44
CA GLU A 109 2.49 15.46 4.24
C GLU A 109 3.62 16.21 4.96
N HIS A 110 4.38 15.56 5.85
CA HIS A 110 5.59 16.15 6.43
C HIS A 110 6.70 16.32 5.39
N CYS A 111 6.75 15.43 4.38
CA CYS A 111 7.75 15.44 3.32
C CYS A 111 7.15 15.72 1.94
N HIS A 112 5.84 15.53 1.77
CA HIS A 112 5.15 15.74 0.52
C HIS A 112 4.14 16.88 0.59
N THR A 113 4.08 17.70 -0.44
CA THR A 113 2.96 18.63 -0.63
C THR A 113 1.90 17.96 -1.49
N TRP A 114 0.67 17.96 -1.01
CA TRP A 114 -0.47 17.43 -1.74
C TRP A 114 -1.62 18.43 -1.78
N ARG A 115 -2.16 18.64 -2.98
CA ARG A 115 -3.45 19.28 -3.22
C ARG A 115 -4.27 18.36 -4.11
N ALA A 116 -5.43 17.95 -3.62
CA ALA A 116 -6.29 16.97 -4.27
C ALA A 116 -6.58 17.36 -5.73
N ALA A 117 -6.34 16.42 -6.66
CA ALA A 117 -6.53 16.60 -8.10
C ALA A 117 -5.74 17.77 -8.73
N GLU A 118 -4.75 18.33 -8.02
CA GLU A 118 -3.96 19.47 -8.51
C GLU A 118 -2.46 19.17 -8.54
N HIS A 119 -1.91 18.70 -7.41
CA HIS A 119 -0.46 18.55 -7.29
C HIS A 119 -0.09 17.56 -6.19
N PHE A 120 0.91 16.74 -6.46
CA PHE A 120 1.65 15.96 -5.49
C PHE A 120 3.14 16.06 -5.81
N GLY A 121 3.96 16.36 -4.80
CA GLY A 121 5.40 16.53 -4.95
C GLY A 121 6.11 16.55 -3.61
N LEU A 122 7.43 16.73 -3.62
CA LEU A 122 8.23 16.88 -2.41
C LEU A 122 8.18 18.31 -1.88
N ALA A 123 8.00 18.44 -0.57
CA ALA A 123 8.00 19.73 0.11
C ALA A 123 9.37 20.41 -0.03
N GLY A 124 9.35 21.71 -0.38
CA GLY A 124 10.56 22.51 -0.55
C GLY A 124 11.40 22.19 -1.79
N VAL A 125 10.95 21.30 -2.69
CA VAL A 125 11.65 20.98 -3.94
C VAL A 125 10.94 21.68 -5.11
N THR A 126 11.64 22.59 -5.76
CA THR A 126 11.12 23.29 -6.95
C THR A 126 10.94 22.31 -8.11
N ASP A 127 9.85 22.46 -8.85
CA ASP A 127 9.50 21.66 -10.03
C ASP A 127 9.32 20.15 -9.80
N ASP A 128 9.20 19.68 -8.54
CA ASP A 128 8.79 18.30 -8.29
C ASP A 128 7.29 18.14 -8.49
N ASN A 129 6.93 17.45 -9.57
CA ASN A 129 5.56 17.08 -9.88
C ASN A 129 5.49 15.58 -10.17
N ARG A 130 4.83 14.87 -9.26
CA ARG A 130 4.61 13.42 -9.30
C ARG A 130 3.18 13.09 -9.71
N GLY A 131 2.37 14.07 -10.06
CA GLY A 131 0.99 13.89 -10.51
C GLY A 131 0.02 14.76 -9.73
N ALA A 132 -1.27 14.47 -9.93
CA ALA A 132 -2.39 15.20 -9.34
C ALA A 132 -3.41 14.20 -8.77
N PRO A 133 -3.02 13.39 -7.76
CA PRO A 133 -3.90 12.36 -7.22
C PRO A 133 -5.12 12.98 -6.54
N THR A 134 -6.27 12.37 -6.77
CA THR A 134 -7.50 12.65 -6.02
C THR A 134 -7.36 12.16 -4.56
N ALA A 135 -8.35 12.48 -3.72
CA ALA A 135 -8.39 11.94 -2.36
C ALA A 135 -8.47 10.41 -2.33
N GLU A 136 -9.17 9.81 -3.29
CA GLU A 136 -9.27 8.37 -3.46
C GLU A 136 -7.92 7.77 -3.87
N ASP A 137 -7.25 8.35 -4.87
CA ASP A 137 -5.91 7.91 -5.28
C ASP A 137 -4.92 7.96 -4.10
N MET A 138 -4.99 9.00 -3.27
CA MET A 138 -4.16 9.11 -2.07
C MET A 138 -4.48 8.04 -1.03
N GLN A 139 -5.74 7.62 -0.89
CA GLN A 139 -6.09 6.54 0.04
C GLN A 139 -5.42 5.24 -0.39
N TRP A 140 -5.52 4.90 -1.68
CA TRP A 140 -4.87 3.72 -2.25
C TRP A 140 -3.35 3.80 -2.16
N MET A 141 -2.77 4.96 -2.46
CA MET A 141 -1.33 5.15 -2.34
C MET A 141 -0.84 4.98 -0.91
N ARG A 142 -1.53 5.55 0.09
CA ARG A 142 -1.15 5.36 1.49
C ARG A 142 -1.20 3.88 1.87
N ALA A 143 -2.23 3.15 1.45
CA ALA A 143 -2.31 1.71 1.67
C ALA A 143 -1.14 0.96 1.00
N GLY A 144 -0.86 1.23 -0.28
CA GLY A 144 0.25 0.61 -1.01
C GLY A 144 1.64 0.97 -0.46
N MET A 145 1.80 2.19 0.06
CA MET A 145 3.04 2.61 0.74
C MET A 145 3.23 1.82 2.04
N LEU A 146 2.17 1.67 2.85
CA LEU A 146 2.22 0.89 4.08
C LEU A 146 2.56 -0.59 3.82
N THR A 147 2.05 -1.17 2.73
CA THR A 147 2.45 -2.54 2.36
C THR A 147 3.90 -2.59 1.90
N TRP A 148 4.36 -1.63 1.10
CA TRP A 148 5.73 -1.60 0.59
C TRP A 148 6.78 -1.36 1.70
N VAL A 149 6.48 -0.56 2.73
CA VAL A 149 7.43 -0.32 3.83
C VAL A 149 7.56 -1.51 4.80
N GLY A 150 6.55 -2.37 4.94
CA GLY A 150 6.57 -3.36 6.03
C GLY A 150 5.71 -4.62 5.91
N SER A 151 5.04 -4.90 4.80
CA SER A 151 4.23 -6.12 4.66
C SER A 151 5.05 -7.37 4.30
N GLY A 152 4.40 -8.54 4.23
CA GLY A 152 4.99 -9.75 3.65
C GLY A 152 4.90 -9.81 2.12
N PHE A 153 4.28 -8.83 1.45
CA PHE A 153 3.96 -8.88 0.03
C PHE A 153 5.16 -8.57 -0.86
N LEU A 154 4.98 -8.76 -2.16
CA LEU A 154 6.04 -8.64 -3.15
C LEU A 154 6.63 -7.22 -3.22
N ASP A 155 5.82 -6.19 -2.96
CA ASP A 155 6.30 -4.81 -2.91
C ASP A 155 7.37 -4.61 -1.83
N HIS A 156 7.18 -5.17 -0.62
CA HIS A 156 8.15 -5.08 0.46
C HIS A 156 9.40 -5.93 0.20
N LEU A 157 9.26 -7.08 -0.46
CA LEU A 157 10.42 -7.86 -0.92
C LEU A 157 11.33 -7.01 -1.82
N HIS A 158 10.72 -6.25 -2.74
CA HIS A 158 11.43 -5.31 -3.61
C HIS A 158 11.96 -4.09 -2.85
N ALA A 159 11.21 -3.54 -1.90
CA ALA A 159 11.67 -2.44 -1.04
C ALA A 159 12.99 -2.81 -0.33
N ARG A 160 13.07 -4.01 0.25
CA ARG A 160 14.29 -4.52 0.91
C ARG A 160 15.46 -4.71 -0.05
N ALA A 161 15.19 -4.92 -1.33
CA ALA A 161 16.19 -4.96 -2.39
C ALA A 161 16.57 -3.57 -2.93
N GLY A 162 16.05 -2.49 -2.34
CA GLY A 162 16.36 -1.12 -2.77
C GLY A 162 15.55 -0.63 -3.98
N ILE A 163 14.49 -1.34 -4.34
CA ILE A 163 13.62 -1.00 -5.46
C ILE A 163 12.51 -0.07 -4.96
N GLY A 164 12.47 1.15 -5.50
CA GLY A 164 11.47 2.16 -5.15
C GLY A 164 10.22 2.09 -6.00
N CYS A 165 9.20 2.86 -5.63
CA CYS A 165 7.92 2.90 -6.36
C CYS A 165 8.10 3.26 -7.85
N ALA A 166 9.04 4.17 -8.13
CA ALA A 166 9.31 4.67 -9.47
C ALA A 166 10.00 3.64 -10.39
N ASP A 167 10.60 2.59 -9.84
CA ASP A 167 11.18 1.50 -10.62
C ASP A 167 10.11 0.64 -11.28
N CYS A 168 8.92 0.58 -10.67
CA CYS A 168 7.77 -0.16 -11.18
C CYS A 168 6.81 0.77 -11.95
N HIS A 169 6.45 1.91 -11.37
CA HIS A 169 5.40 2.80 -11.88
C HIS A 169 5.93 4.01 -12.67
N GLY A 170 7.24 4.21 -12.70
CA GLY A 170 7.84 5.44 -13.22
C GLY A 170 7.72 6.61 -12.25
N ARG A 171 8.12 7.79 -12.70
CA ARG A 171 8.23 8.98 -11.83
C ARG A 171 6.88 9.49 -11.30
N ARG A 172 5.80 9.29 -12.07
CA ARG A 172 4.46 9.74 -11.68
C ARG A 172 3.77 8.68 -10.86
N LEU A 173 2.94 9.14 -9.92
CA LEU A 173 2.05 8.27 -9.20
C LEU A 173 1.08 7.59 -10.17
N PRO A 174 0.97 6.26 -10.08
CA PRO A 174 0.02 5.52 -10.88
C PRO A 174 -1.41 5.76 -10.37
N PRO A 175 -2.42 5.77 -11.24
CA PRO A 175 -3.80 5.50 -10.83
C PRO A 175 -3.93 4.13 -10.15
N ALA A 176 -4.90 3.96 -9.26
CA ALA A 176 -5.09 2.74 -8.46
C ALA A 176 -5.13 1.44 -9.28
N GLU A 177 -5.75 1.46 -10.46
CA GLU A 177 -5.93 0.28 -11.33
C GLU A 177 -4.74 0.00 -12.27
N THR A 178 -3.59 0.65 -12.04
CA THR A 178 -2.42 0.45 -12.90
C THR A 178 -1.86 -0.96 -12.74
N THR A 179 -1.83 -1.71 -13.84
CA THR A 179 -1.17 -3.02 -13.91
C THR A 179 0.20 -2.91 -14.57
N LEU A 180 1.11 -3.80 -14.18
CA LEU A 180 2.44 -3.88 -14.77
C LEU A 180 2.48 -4.96 -15.86
N THR A 181 3.26 -4.69 -16.88
CA THR A 181 3.51 -5.59 -18.02
C THR A 181 4.61 -6.62 -17.69
N ASN A 182 4.66 -7.71 -18.45
CA ASN A 182 5.72 -8.72 -18.30
C ASN A 182 7.10 -8.13 -18.57
N GLU A 183 7.20 -7.24 -19.56
CA GLU A 183 8.44 -6.60 -19.98
C GLU A 183 9.06 -5.77 -18.85
N GLN A 184 8.23 -5.10 -18.04
CA GLN A 184 8.72 -4.35 -16.87
C GLN A 184 9.40 -5.26 -15.84
N CYS A 185 8.85 -6.45 -15.61
CA CYS A 185 9.43 -7.46 -14.72
C CYS A 185 10.73 -8.03 -15.31
N LEU A 186 10.68 -8.45 -16.58
CA LEU A 186 11.79 -9.10 -17.28
C LEU A 186 12.99 -8.15 -17.49
N ALA A 187 12.77 -6.83 -17.49
CA ALA A 187 13.84 -5.84 -17.55
C ALA A 187 14.83 -5.91 -16.38
N CYS A 188 14.46 -6.57 -15.27
CA CYS A 188 15.35 -6.84 -14.13
C CYS A 188 15.58 -8.35 -13.91
N HIS A 189 14.54 -9.17 -14.09
CA HIS A 189 14.61 -10.62 -13.84
C HIS A 189 15.29 -11.41 -14.98
N GLY A 190 15.55 -10.75 -16.11
CA GLY A 190 16.12 -11.34 -17.32
C GLY A 190 15.05 -11.89 -18.26
N PRO A 191 15.46 -12.41 -19.43
CA PRO A 191 14.54 -12.98 -20.41
C PRO A 191 13.81 -14.20 -19.85
N LEU A 192 12.57 -14.45 -20.33
CA LEU A 192 11.68 -15.47 -19.80
C LEU A 192 12.31 -16.87 -19.85
N GLU A 193 13.05 -17.19 -20.91
CA GLU A 193 13.72 -18.48 -21.08
C GLU A 193 14.73 -18.73 -19.95
N LYS A 194 15.50 -17.71 -19.58
CA LYS A 194 16.47 -17.79 -18.47
C LYS A 194 15.80 -17.80 -17.11
N LEU A 195 14.65 -17.15 -16.98
CA LEU A 195 13.84 -17.24 -15.77
C LEU A 195 13.30 -18.66 -15.57
N VAL A 196 12.78 -19.28 -16.63
CA VAL A 196 12.30 -20.67 -16.63
C VAL A 196 13.40 -21.63 -16.24
N GLU A 197 14.57 -21.54 -16.89
CA GLU A 197 15.74 -22.38 -16.56
C GLU A 197 16.09 -22.28 -15.06
N ARG A 198 16.15 -21.06 -14.51
CA ARG A 198 16.50 -20.81 -13.10
C ARG A 198 15.42 -21.22 -12.11
N SER A 199 14.15 -21.22 -12.51
CA SER A 199 13.02 -21.52 -11.62
C SER A 199 12.49 -22.95 -11.77
N THR A 200 13.19 -23.83 -12.49
CA THR A 200 12.75 -25.21 -12.72
C THR A 200 12.81 -25.99 -11.39
N PRO A 201 11.68 -26.54 -10.91
CA PRO A 201 11.68 -27.34 -9.69
C PRO A 201 12.49 -28.63 -9.86
N SER A 202 13.21 -29.04 -8.81
CA SER A 202 14.02 -30.27 -8.81
C SER A 202 13.17 -31.54 -8.94
N ASP A 203 12.00 -31.54 -8.32
CA ASP A 203 11.21 -32.75 -8.12
C ASP A 203 10.28 -33.00 -9.32
N PHE A 204 9.71 -31.92 -9.87
CA PHE A 204 8.75 -31.95 -10.97
C PHE A 204 9.02 -30.81 -11.94
N ALA A 205 9.91 -31.02 -12.90
CA ALA A 205 10.31 -30.01 -13.88
C ALA A 205 9.13 -29.50 -14.74
N ASP A 206 8.13 -30.36 -14.99
CA ASP A 206 6.90 -30.04 -15.72
C ASP A 206 5.95 -29.12 -14.93
N ARG A 207 6.22 -28.87 -13.65
CA ARG A 207 5.43 -28.00 -12.76
C ARG A 207 5.99 -26.59 -12.62
N ASN A 208 6.86 -26.16 -13.52
CA ASN A 208 7.41 -24.81 -13.50
C ASN A 208 6.32 -23.76 -13.82
N PRO A 209 5.97 -22.84 -12.89
CA PRO A 209 4.90 -21.87 -13.10
C PRO A 209 5.21 -20.85 -14.21
N HIS A 210 6.48 -20.68 -14.56
CA HIS A 210 6.91 -19.80 -15.65
C HIS A 210 6.90 -20.48 -17.02
N GLN A 211 6.59 -21.78 -17.09
CA GLN A 211 6.45 -22.55 -18.32
C GLN A 211 5.08 -23.26 -18.34
N SER A 212 4.02 -22.47 -18.29
CA SER A 212 2.64 -22.96 -18.19
C SER A 212 2.12 -23.55 -19.50
N HIS A 213 1.27 -24.58 -19.40
CA HIS A 213 0.49 -25.11 -20.52
C HIS A 213 -0.60 -24.13 -21.02
N LEU A 214 -0.85 -23.05 -20.27
CA LEU A 214 -1.76 -21.97 -20.67
C LEU A 214 -1.08 -20.95 -21.59
N GLY A 215 0.20 -21.14 -21.92
CA GLY A 215 0.99 -20.20 -22.71
C GLY A 215 1.52 -19.05 -21.87
N GLU A 216 1.68 -17.88 -22.49
CA GLU A 216 2.14 -16.68 -21.81
C GLU A 216 1.05 -16.09 -20.92
N ILE A 217 1.34 -15.94 -19.64
CA ILE A 217 0.45 -15.37 -18.63
C ILE A 217 1.11 -14.10 -18.08
N ALA A 218 0.31 -13.07 -17.77
CA ALA A 218 0.85 -11.89 -17.11
C ALA A 218 1.43 -12.25 -15.73
N CYS A 219 2.64 -11.78 -15.40
CA CYS A 219 3.28 -12.01 -14.11
C CYS A 219 2.35 -11.63 -12.95
N THR A 220 1.60 -10.55 -13.14
CA THR A 220 0.65 -9.99 -12.17
C THR A 220 -0.57 -10.87 -11.90
N VAL A 221 -0.79 -11.96 -12.65
CA VAL A 221 -1.83 -12.95 -12.32
C VAL A 221 -1.51 -13.65 -11.00
N CYS A 222 -0.26 -14.04 -10.80
CA CYS A 222 0.21 -14.73 -9.59
C CYS A 222 0.92 -13.78 -8.63
N HIS A 223 1.81 -12.93 -9.15
CA HIS A 223 2.65 -12.03 -8.38
C HIS A 223 1.94 -10.71 -8.12
N LYS A 224 1.54 -10.49 -6.86
CA LYS A 224 0.81 -9.28 -6.45
C LYS A 224 1.74 -8.40 -5.60
N ALA A 225 1.92 -7.15 -6.02
CA ALA A 225 2.77 -6.17 -5.34
C ALA A 225 2.19 -5.77 -3.99
N HIS A 226 1.06 -5.06 -4.00
CA HIS A 226 0.44 -4.44 -2.82
C HIS A 226 -0.60 -5.33 -2.11
N MET A 227 -0.53 -6.66 -2.31
CA MET A 227 -1.36 -7.65 -1.63
C MET A 227 -0.73 -9.04 -1.70
N ALA A 228 -1.30 -10.03 -1.01
CA ALA A 228 -0.79 -11.39 -1.02
C ALA A 228 -0.75 -11.96 -2.45
N SER A 229 0.42 -12.45 -2.84
CA SER A 229 0.57 -13.21 -4.09
C SER A 229 -0.15 -14.56 -3.98
N SER A 230 -0.61 -15.08 -5.11
CA SER A 230 -1.36 -16.33 -5.15
C SER A 230 -0.81 -17.27 -6.20
N VAL A 231 -0.89 -18.57 -5.94
CA VAL A 231 -0.52 -19.59 -6.91
C VAL A 231 -1.73 -19.91 -7.77
N TYR A 232 -1.89 -19.19 -8.88
CA TYR A 232 -3.02 -19.33 -9.81
C TYR A 232 -3.29 -20.79 -10.22
N CYS A 233 -2.22 -21.57 -10.41
CA CYS A 233 -2.27 -22.97 -10.83
C CYS A 233 -3.09 -23.86 -9.86
N LEU A 234 -3.08 -23.55 -8.56
CA LEU A 234 -3.79 -24.33 -7.55
C LEU A 234 -5.32 -24.21 -7.64
N GLY A 235 -5.85 -23.27 -8.44
CA GLY A 235 -7.28 -23.22 -8.75
C GLY A 235 -7.78 -24.49 -9.45
N CYS A 236 -6.94 -25.06 -10.33
CA CYS A 236 -7.22 -26.31 -11.04
C CYS A 236 -6.40 -27.49 -10.48
N HIS A 237 -5.13 -27.25 -10.13
CA HIS A 237 -4.21 -28.26 -9.61
C HIS A 237 -4.19 -28.32 -8.08
N ARG A 238 -5.35 -28.60 -7.49
CA ARG A 238 -5.57 -28.51 -6.03
C ARG A 238 -4.71 -29.46 -5.18
N ASN A 239 -4.16 -30.51 -5.79
CA ASN A 239 -3.32 -31.51 -5.11
C ASN A 239 -1.83 -31.21 -5.25
N PHE A 240 -1.45 -30.10 -5.89
CA PHE A 240 -0.05 -29.71 -6.00
C PHE A 240 0.36 -28.92 -4.76
N GLU A 241 1.59 -29.13 -4.32
CA GLU A 241 2.24 -28.29 -3.33
C GLU A 241 3.12 -27.27 -4.07
N MET A 242 2.73 -26.00 -4.00
CA MET A 242 3.41 -24.90 -4.67
C MET A 242 3.39 -23.68 -3.76
N THR A 243 4.54 -23.03 -3.62
CA THR A 243 4.70 -21.80 -2.84
C THR A 243 5.15 -20.66 -3.74
N ILE A 244 4.83 -19.43 -3.37
CA ILE A 244 5.19 -18.23 -4.11
C ILE A 244 5.76 -17.16 -3.15
N PRO A 245 6.84 -16.46 -3.52
CA PRO A 245 7.32 -15.32 -2.75
C PRO A 245 6.24 -14.25 -2.63
N GLY A 246 6.07 -13.72 -1.41
CA GLY A 246 5.05 -12.72 -1.12
C GLY A 246 3.61 -13.27 -1.08
N GLY A 247 3.45 -14.60 -1.14
CA GLY A 247 2.19 -15.27 -0.88
C GLY A 247 1.91 -15.44 0.61
N GLN A 248 0.65 -15.76 0.92
CA GLN A 248 0.18 -16.21 2.24
C GLN A 248 -0.38 -17.63 2.13
#